data_AF-A0A4Q3T648-F1
#
_entry.id   AF-A0A4Q3T648-F1
#
_cell.length_a   1.000
_cell.length_b   1.000
_cell.length_c   1.000
_cell.angle_alpha   90.00
_cell.angle_beta   90.00
_cell.angle_gamma   90.00
#
_symmetry.space_group_name_H-M   'P 1'
#
loop_
_entity.id
_entity.type
_entity.pdbx_description
1 polymer ?
#
loop_
_entity_poly.entity_id
_entity_poly.type
_entity_poly.pdbx_seq_one_letter_code
_entity_poly.pdbx_strand_id
1 'polypeptide(L)'
;MTQFIAQNLAPIMFAGLIVFLLFGFPVAFSLGACGLFFAFIGIELGVLPTHLMQALPLRLFGIMQNDTLLAIPFFTLMGLILERSGMAEDLLDTIGQLFGPLRGGLAIAVILVGALLAATTGVVAASVISMGLISLPIMLRYG
;
A
#
# COMPACT_ATOMS: atom_id res chain seq x y z
N MET A 1 22.47 8.46 -31.27
CA MET A 1 22.28 8.00 -29.87
C MET A 1 20.97 8.53 -29.27
N THR A 2 20.67 9.82 -29.42
CA THR A 2 19.42 10.46 -28.98
C THR A 2 18.14 9.84 -29.57
N GLN A 3 18.13 9.44 -30.86
CA GLN A 3 16.99 8.73 -31.46
C GLN A 3 16.72 7.33 -30.88
N PHE A 4 17.76 6.60 -30.45
CA PHE A 4 17.59 5.27 -29.84
C PHE A 4 16.95 5.37 -28.45
N ILE A 5 17.36 6.38 -27.67
CA ILE A 5 16.78 6.69 -26.35
C ILE A 5 15.32 7.14 -26.51
N ALA A 6 15.04 7.97 -27.53
CA ALA A 6 13.69 8.44 -27.81
C ALA A 6 12.71 7.29 -28.16
N GLN A 7 13.15 6.31 -28.94
CA GLN A 7 12.33 5.14 -29.31
C GLN A 7 12.15 4.14 -28.17
N ASN A 8 13.14 4.01 -27.27
CA ASN A 8 13.16 3.02 -26.19
C ASN A 8 12.95 3.65 -24.80
N LEU A 9 12.32 4.82 -24.72
CA LEU A 9 12.21 5.58 -23.48
C LEU A 9 11.44 4.80 -22.38
N ALA A 10 10.37 4.09 -22.75
CA ALA A 10 9.55 3.30 -21.82
C ALA A 10 10.30 2.12 -21.15
N PRO A 11 10.98 1.22 -21.88
CA PRO A 11 11.76 0.16 -21.23
C PRO A 11 12.97 0.70 -20.45
N ILE A 12 13.57 1.81 -20.89
CA ILE A 12 14.66 2.47 -20.14
C ILE A 12 14.13 3.08 -18.83
N MET A 13 12.95 3.70 -18.84
CA MET A 13 12.25 4.17 -17.64
C MET A 13 11.99 3.04 -16.65
N PHE A 14 11.49 1.90 -17.14
CA PHE A 14 11.17 0.75 -16.31
C PHE A 14 12.42 0.13 -15.67
N ALA A 15 13.49 -0.06 -16.46
CA ALA A 15 14.77 -0.53 -15.94
C ALA A 15 15.38 0.46 -14.94
N GLY A 16 15.29 1.77 -15.22
CA GLY A 16 15.74 2.83 -14.31
C GLY A 16 14.99 2.81 -12.99
N LEU A 17 13.67 2.59 -13.01
CA LEU A 17 12.87 2.45 -11.80
C LEU A 17 13.33 1.26 -10.94
N ILE A 18 13.59 0.10 -11.55
CA ILE A 18 14.10 -1.07 -10.81
C ILE A 18 15.42 -0.72 -10.11
N VAL A 19 16.34 -0.06 -10.82
CA VAL A 19 17.62 0.38 -10.24
C VAL A 19 17.39 1.34 -9.07
N PHE A 20 16.48 2.32 -9.21
CA PHE A 20 16.12 3.24 -8.12
C PHE A 20 15.53 2.53 -6.91
N LEU A 21 14.73 1.50 -7.11
CA LEU A 21 14.15 0.70 -6.02
C LEU A 21 15.20 -0.15 -5.31
N LEU A 22 16.20 -0.66 -6.03
CA LEU A 22 17.30 -1.46 -5.45
C LEU A 22 18.20 -0.64 -4.50
N PHE A 23 18.25 0.68 -4.65
CA PHE A 23 18.94 1.56 -3.70
C PHE A 23 18.26 1.66 -2.32
N GLY A 24 17.06 1.07 -2.14
CA GLY A 24 16.38 1.00 -0.85
C GLY A 24 15.69 2.30 -0.41
N PHE A 25 15.55 3.29 -1.30
CA PHE A 25 14.76 4.48 -1.02
C PHE A 25 13.26 4.15 -0.94
N PRO A 26 12.47 4.89 -0.13
CA PRO A 26 11.03 4.67 -0.07
C PRO A 26 10.39 4.80 -1.45
N VAL A 27 9.53 3.82 -1.79
CA VAL A 27 8.95 3.63 -3.13
C VAL A 27 8.32 4.89 -3.71
N ALA A 28 7.64 5.69 -2.88
CA ALA A 28 7.01 6.94 -3.30
C ALA A 28 8.02 7.95 -3.90
N PHE A 29 9.17 8.12 -3.25
CA PHE A 29 10.23 9.01 -3.74
C PHE A 29 10.92 8.42 -4.97
N SER A 30 11.14 7.11 -5.00
CA SER A 30 11.74 6.43 -6.17
C SER A 30 10.88 6.58 -7.42
N LEU A 31 9.56 6.38 -7.31
CA LEU A 31 8.61 6.58 -8.42
C LEU A 31 8.55 8.03 -8.86
N GLY A 32 8.49 8.98 -7.92
CA GLY A 32 8.46 10.41 -8.21
C GLY A 32 9.73 10.89 -8.89
N ALA A 33 10.90 10.55 -8.35
CA ALA A 33 12.20 10.92 -8.89
C ALA A 33 12.44 10.31 -10.28
N CYS A 34 12.17 9.01 -10.45
CA CYS A 34 12.27 8.35 -11.75
C CYS A 34 11.32 8.99 -12.77
N GLY A 35 10.07 9.25 -12.40
CA GLY A 35 9.09 9.91 -13.25
C GLY A 35 9.52 11.31 -13.69
N LEU A 36 9.97 12.15 -12.76
CA LEU A 36 10.43 13.50 -13.05
C LEU A 36 11.72 13.52 -13.89
N PHE A 37 12.68 12.65 -13.57
CA PHE A 37 13.95 12.54 -14.28
C PHE A 37 13.74 12.17 -15.75
N PHE A 38 12.94 11.14 -16.03
CA PHE A 38 12.65 10.73 -17.40
C PHE A 38 11.68 11.67 -18.12
N ALA A 39 10.79 12.36 -17.40
CA ALA A 39 9.98 13.41 -18.00
C ALA A 39 10.85 14.60 -18.46
N PHE A 40 11.88 14.99 -17.71
CA PHE A 40 12.84 16.01 -18.14
C PHE A 40 13.61 15.57 -19.40
N ILE A 41 14.16 14.35 -19.40
CA ILE A 41 14.87 13.78 -20.56
C ILE A 41 13.96 13.67 -21.79
N GLY A 42 12.71 13.26 -21.60
CA GLY A 42 11.74 13.11 -22.68
C GLY A 42 11.31 14.43 -23.30
N ILE A 43 11.29 15.52 -22.52
CA ILE A 43 11.02 16.87 -23.02
C ILE A 43 12.20 17.39 -23.83
N GLU A 44 13.43 17.25 -23.33
CA GLU A 44 14.66 17.64 -24.06
C GLU A 44 14.83 16.87 -25.38
N LEU A 45 14.41 15.61 -25.42
CA LEU A 45 14.43 14.77 -26.63
C LEU A 45 13.23 15.02 -27.57
N GLY A 46 12.28 15.89 -27.21
CA GLY A 46 11.08 16.19 -28.01
C GLY A 46 10.05 15.05 -28.10
N VAL A 47 10.18 14.02 -27.28
CA VAL A 47 9.27 12.84 -27.25
C VAL A 47 8.01 13.15 -26.43
N LEU A 48 8.17 13.96 -25.38
CA LEU A 48 7.10 14.36 -24.47
C LEU A 48 6.85 15.86 -24.60
N PRO A 49 5.58 16.30 -24.67
CA PRO A 49 5.28 17.71 -24.80
C PRO A 49 5.43 18.45 -23.46
N THR A 50 5.93 19.68 -23.51
CA THR A 50 6.24 20.51 -22.33
C THR A 50 5.02 20.79 -21.44
N HIS A 51 3.80 20.82 -22.01
CA HIS A 51 2.57 21.02 -21.25
C HIS A 51 2.27 19.89 -20.25
N LEU A 52 2.89 18.71 -20.41
CA LEU A 52 2.70 17.57 -19.51
C LEU A 52 3.19 17.88 -18.09
N MET A 53 4.19 18.77 -17.96
CA MET A 53 4.65 19.27 -16.65
C MET A 53 3.61 20.16 -15.96
N GLN A 54 2.84 20.94 -16.74
CA GLN A 54 1.77 21.78 -16.20
C GLN A 54 0.55 20.96 -15.74
N ALA A 55 0.41 19.72 -16.22
CA ALA A 55 -0.62 18.80 -15.77
C ALA A 55 -0.30 18.13 -14.42
N LEU A 56 0.97 18.13 -13.98
CA LEU A 56 1.38 17.47 -12.74
C LEU A 56 0.71 18.05 -11.48
N PRO A 57 0.65 19.38 -11.27
CA PRO A 57 -0.04 19.94 -10.10
C PRO A 57 -1.52 19.56 -10.08
N LEU A 58 -2.21 19.65 -11.22
CA LEU A 58 -3.62 19.28 -11.33
C LEU A 58 -3.85 17.81 -10.99
N ARG A 59 -2.96 16.92 -11.46
CA ARG A 59 -2.99 15.49 -11.14
C ARG A 59 -2.81 15.24 -9.64
N LEU A 60 -1.87 15.94 -9.00
CA LEU A 60 -1.63 15.83 -7.56
C LEU A 60 -2.84 16.30 -6.75
N PHE A 61 -3.40 17.46 -7.09
CA PHE A 61 -4.63 17.94 -6.45
C PHE A 61 -5.80 16.98 -6.64
N GLY A 62 -5.96 16.41 -7.83
CA GLY A 62 -6.98 15.39 -8.09
C GLY A 62 -6.81 14.12 -7.25
N ILE A 63 -5.57 13.70 -6.96
CA ILE A 63 -5.31 12.59 -6.04
C ILE A 63 -5.68 12.99 -4.59
N MET A 64 -5.30 14.18 -4.14
CA MET A 64 -5.63 14.64 -2.78
C MET A 64 -7.15 14.79 -2.56
N GLN A 65 -7.90 15.14 -3.60
CA GLN A 65 -9.36 15.25 -3.58
C GLN A 65 -10.08 13.91 -3.74
N ASN A 66 -9.35 12.79 -3.80
CA ASN A 66 -9.97 11.49 -3.96
C ASN A 66 -10.65 11.07 -2.65
N ASP A 67 -11.97 10.93 -2.69
CA ASP A 67 -12.80 10.52 -1.54
C ASP A 67 -12.38 9.15 -0.96
N THR A 68 -11.73 8.29 -1.75
CA THR A 68 -11.17 7.01 -1.28
C THR A 68 -10.08 7.22 -0.23
N LEU A 69 -9.36 8.35 -0.25
CA LEU A 69 -8.37 8.67 0.78
C LEU A 69 -9.01 8.94 2.15
N LEU A 70 -10.28 9.35 2.20
CA LEU A 70 -11.03 9.47 3.45
C LEU A 70 -11.23 8.11 4.12
N ALA A 71 -11.19 7.01 3.35
CA ALA A 71 -11.29 5.67 3.91
C ALA A 71 -10.15 5.37 4.90
N ILE A 72 -8.94 5.92 4.69
CA ILE A 72 -7.77 5.68 5.56
C ILE A 72 -8.04 6.10 7.02
N PRO A 73 -8.40 7.35 7.33
CA PRO A 73 -8.70 7.76 8.71
C PRO A 73 -9.93 7.06 9.29
N PHE A 74 -11.00 6.85 8.49
CA PHE A 74 -12.19 6.16 8.97
C PHE A 74 -11.93 4.69 9.31
N PHE A 75 -11.14 3.96 8.50
CA PHE A 75 -10.74 2.59 8.81
C PHE A 75 -9.80 2.53 10.01
N THR A 76 -8.88 3.48 10.14
CA THR A 76 -8.00 3.57 11.31
C THR A 76 -8.82 3.82 12.58
N LEU A 77 -9.82 4.70 12.52
CA LEU A 77 -10.75 4.97 13.62
C LEU A 77 -11.57 3.73 13.98
N MET A 78 -12.15 3.05 12.98
CA MET A 78 -12.89 1.80 13.17
C MET A 78 -12.01 0.75 13.86
N GLY A 79 -10.79 0.53 13.36
CA GLY A 79 -9.83 -0.41 13.94
C GLY A 79 -9.52 -0.09 15.40
N LEU A 80 -9.31 1.19 15.73
CA LEU A 80 -9.06 1.63 17.09
C LEU A 80 -10.29 1.46 18.01
N ILE A 81 -11.50 1.71 17.51
CA ILE A 81 -12.75 1.47 18.26
C ILE A 81 -12.92 -0.03 18.53
N LEU A 82 -12.67 -0.89 17.54
CA LEU A 82 -12.74 -2.35 17.69
C LEU A 82 -11.71 -2.87 18.70
N GLU A 83 -10.49 -2.33 18.69
CA GLU A 83 -9.44 -2.66 19.65
C GLU A 83 -9.82 -2.22 21.08
N ARG A 84 -10.26 -0.97 21.26
CA ARG A 84 -10.58 -0.42 22.59
C ARG A 84 -11.86 -0.94 23.20
N SER A 85 -12.77 -1.48 22.39
CA SER A 85 -14.02 -2.08 22.87
C SER A 85 -13.87 -3.54 23.29
N GLY A 86 -12.73 -4.18 23.05
CA GLY A 86 -12.51 -5.61 23.34
C GLY A 86 -13.20 -6.57 22.36
N MET A 87 -14.09 -6.06 21.47
CA MET A 87 -14.83 -6.90 20.52
C MET A 87 -13.91 -7.68 19.57
N ALA A 88 -12.75 -7.11 19.24
CA ALA A 88 -11.78 -7.76 18.37
C ALA A 88 -11.09 -8.96 19.05
N GLU A 89 -10.90 -8.88 20.36
CA GLU A 89 -10.35 -9.96 21.18
C GLU A 89 -11.38 -11.10 21.30
N ASP A 90 -12.63 -10.77 21.64
CA ASP A 90 -13.73 -11.73 21.74
C ASP A 90 -13.99 -12.48 20.42
N LEU A 91 -13.92 -11.77 19.28
CA LEU A 91 -14.06 -12.35 17.95
C LEU A 91 -12.94 -13.36 17.65
N LEU A 92 -11.69 -13.00 17.92
CA LEU A 92 -10.55 -13.88 17.69
C LEU A 92 -10.54 -15.07 18.63
N ASP A 93 -10.94 -14.92 19.89
CA ASP A 93 -11.10 -16.04 20.83
C ASP A 93 -12.16 -17.02 20.35
N THR A 94 -13.31 -16.52 19.87
CA THR A 94 -14.40 -17.36 19.34
C THR A 94 -13.95 -18.15 18.10
N ILE A 95 -13.23 -17.50 17.18
CA ILE A 95 -12.72 -18.16 15.97
C ILE A 95 -11.53 -19.08 16.31
N GLY A 96 -10.70 -18.71 17.28
CA GLY A 96 -9.62 -19.54 17.81
C GLY A 96 -10.15 -20.85 18.40
N GLN A 97 -11.29 -20.81 19.11
CA GLN A 97 -11.98 -22.01 19.60
C GLN A 97 -12.52 -22.88 18.45
N LEU A 98 -13.01 -22.27 17.37
CA LEU A 98 -13.48 -22.99 16.17
C LEU A 98 -12.36 -23.81 15.51
N PHE A 99 -11.14 -23.29 15.49
CA PHE A 99 -9.94 -23.98 14.97
C PHE A 99 -9.08 -24.63 16.07
N GLY A 100 -9.54 -24.63 17.33
CA GLY A 100 -8.82 -25.08 18.52
C GLY A 100 -8.23 -26.50 18.50
N PRO A 101 -8.83 -27.52 17.84
CA PRO A 101 -8.21 -28.84 17.77
C PRO A 101 -7.00 -28.92 16.83
N LEU A 102 -6.75 -27.90 16.00
CA LEU A 102 -5.62 -27.85 15.08
C LEU A 102 -4.42 -27.15 15.73
N ARG A 103 -3.24 -27.78 15.66
CA ARG A 103 -1.98 -27.14 16.06
C ARG A 103 -1.76 -25.89 15.19
N GLY A 104 -1.72 -24.71 15.82
CA GLY A 104 -1.65 -23.43 15.11
C GLY A 104 -3.00 -22.87 14.61
N GLY A 105 -4.13 -23.40 15.09
CA GLY A 105 -5.47 -22.96 14.70
C GLY A 105 -5.69 -21.44 14.84
N LEU A 106 -5.09 -20.81 15.85
CA LEU A 106 -5.12 -19.37 16.04
C LEU A 106 -4.40 -18.59 14.91
N ALA A 107 -3.26 -19.08 14.42
CA ALA A 107 -2.56 -18.45 13.30
C ALA A 107 -3.36 -18.56 12.00
N ILE A 108 -4.01 -19.70 11.78
CA ILE A 108 -4.90 -19.92 10.62
C ILE A 108 -6.11 -18.97 10.70
N ALA A 109 -6.70 -18.83 11.89
CA ALA A 109 -7.80 -17.89 12.13
C ALA A 109 -7.42 -16.44 11.79
N VAL A 110 -6.26 -15.97 12.26
CA VAL A 110 -5.77 -14.60 11.99
C VAL A 110 -5.53 -14.38 10.49
N ILE A 111 -4.95 -15.35 9.78
CA ILE A 111 -4.73 -15.24 8.32
C ILE A 111 -6.07 -15.16 7.58
N LEU A 112 -7.03 -16.02 7.92
CA LEU A 112 -8.34 -16.05 7.25
C LEU A 112 -9.15 -14.78 7.51
N VAL A 113 -9.25 -14.37 8.76
CA VAL A 113 -9.99 -13.17 9.17
C VAL A 113 -9.30 -11.92 8.63
N GLY A 114 -7.97 -11.86 8.72
CA GLY A 114 -7.18 -10.79 8.15
C GLY A 114 -7.33 -10.69 6.63
N ALA A 115 -7.37 -11.81 5.91
CA ALA A 115 -7.60 -11.83 4.47
C ALA A 115 -9.01 -11.33 4.10
N LEU A 116 -10.05 -11.76 4.83
CA LEU A 116 -11.42 -11.33 4.60
C LEU A 116 -11.60 -9.83 4.87
N LEU A 117 -11.04 -9.32 5.96
CA LEU A 117 -11.11 -7.89 6.29
C LEU A 117 -10.23 -7.04 5.36
N ALA A 118 -9.07 -7.54 4.93
CA ALA A 118 -8.25 -6.86 3.93
C ALA A 118 -8.94 -6.78 2.56
N ALA A 119 -9.63 -7.85 2.15
CA ALA A 119 -10.36 -7.91 0.89
C ALA A 119 -11.52 -6.92 0.81
N THR A 120 -12.22 -6.66 1.92
CA THR A 120 -13.36 -5.73 1.96
C THR A 120 -12.95 -4.26 2.10
N THR A 121 -11.78 -3.99 2.67
CA THR A 121 -11.33 -2.62 2.98
C THR A 121 -10.49 -1.98 1.86
N GLY A 122 -9.87 -2.77 0.98
CA GLY A 122 -9.15 -2.28 -0.20
C GLY A 122 -7.88 -1.45 0.09
N VAL A 123 -7.52 -1.21 1.36
CA VAL A 123 -6.36 -0.43 1.79
C VAL A 123 -5.42 -1.30 2.62
N VAL A 124 -4.30 -1.70 2.02
CA VAL A 124 -3.36 -2.66 2.63
C VAL A 124 -2.74 -2.12 3.93
N ALA A 125 -2.38 -0.83 3.98
CA ALA A 125 -1.65 -0.27 5.12
C ALA A 125 -2.49 -0.23 6.42
N ALA A 126 -3.74 0.23 6.35
CA ALA A 126 -4.60 0.33 7.51
C ALA A 126 -4.96 -1.05 8.08
N SER A 127 -5.31 -2.00 7.20
CA SER A 127 -5.75 -3.34 7.60
C SER A 127 -4.64 -4.16 8.25
N VAL A 128 -3.39 -4.02 7.79
CA VAL A 128 -2.23 -4.67 8.43
C VAL A 128 -1.97 -4.11 9.84
N ILE A 129 -2.08 -2.79 10.02
CA ILE A 129 -1.89 -2.16 11.34
C ILE A 129 -2.98 -2.61 12.31
N SER A 130 -4.25 -2.56 11.91
CA SER A 130 -5.37 -3.00 12.76
C SER A 130 -5.28 -4.48 13.09
N MET A 131 -5.03 -5.36 12.10
CA MET A 131 -4.85 -6.78 12.37
C MET A 131 -3.64 -7.05 13.25
N GLY A 132 -2.53 -6.32 13.08
CA GLY A 132 -1.37 -6.43 13.95
C GLY A 132 -1.69 -6.08 15.41
N LEU A 133 -2.37 -4.96 15.65
CA LEU A 133 -2.76 -4.52 16.99
C LEU A 133 -3.75 -5.49 17.66
N ILE A 134 -4.67 -6.06 16.89
CA ILE A 134 -5.69 -6.99 17.39
C ILE A 134 -5.10 -8.39 17.64
N SER A 135 -4.29 -8.91 16.72
CA SER A 135 -3.76 -10.28 16.79
C SER A 135 -2.59 -10.44 17.75
N LEU A 136 -1.74 -9.42 17.90
CA LEU A 136 -0.55 -9.47 18.76
C LEU A 136 -0.84 -9.85 20.22
N PRO A 137 -1.79 -9.22 20.94
CA PRO A 137 -2.05 -9.55 22.34
C PRO A 137 -2.57 -10.99 22.52
N ILE A 138 -3.43 -11.44 21.59
CA ILE A 138 -3.99 -12.79 21.61
C ILE A 138 -2.93 -13.84 21.31
N MET A 139 -2.06 -13.59 20.33
CA MET A 139 -0.99 -14.52 19.99
C MET A 139 0.02 -14.67 21.13
N LEU A 140 0.27 -13.60 21.91
CA LEU A 140 1.12 -13.65 23.11
C LEU A 140 0.45 -14.36 24.31
N ARG A 141 -0.88 -14.48 24.34
CA ARG A 141 -1.61 -15.22 25.38
C ARG A 141 -1.64 -16.72 25.14
N TYR A 142 -1.75 -17.15 23.87
CA TYR A 142 -1.94 -18.56 23.49
C TYR A 142 -0.71 -19.22 22.83
N GLY A 143 0.27 -18.44 22.38
CA GLY A 143 1.57 -18.92 21.87
C GLY A 143 2.65 -18.89 22.92
#